data_AF-A0A316ZSH4-F1
#
_entry.id   AF-A0A316ZSH4-F1
#
_cell.length_a   1.000
_cell.length_b   1.000
_cell.length_c   1.000
_cell.angle_alpha   90.00
_cell.angle_beta   90.00
_cell.angle_gamma   90.00
#
_symmetry.space_group_name_H-M   'P 1'
#
loop_
_entity.id
_entity.type
_entity.pdbx_description
1 polymer ?
#
loop_
_entity_poly.entity_id
_entity_poly.type
_entity_poly.pdbx_seq_one_letter_code
_entity_poly.pdbx_strand_id
1 'polypeptide(L)'
;MGSEGGKKTFVFTGNMLNQKVIPMLNVLTLGVGKSASAHWIGLADQVFKEDGAEEWRFFYADQRLSDGAPMLNGVSGPAHGELYAQLVQHEGDIPWLVTFVQGKGYVKF
;
A
#
# COMPACT_ATOMS: atom_id res chain seq x y z
N MET A 1 -23.84 -11.19 19.18
CA MET A 1 -22.44 -11.39 19.62
C MET A 1 -21.65 -11.79 18.37
N GLY A 2 -21.01 -10.82 17.69
CA GLY A 2 -20.17 -11.10 16.53
C GLY A 2 -18.79 -11.54 17.01
N SER A 3 -18.27 -12.62 16.45
CA SER A 3 -17.02 -13.25 16.86
C SER A 3 -15.84 -12.27 16.92
N GLU A 4 -15.21 -12.17 18.08
CA GLU A 4 -13.89 -11.54 18.28
C GLU A 4 -12.82 -12.39 17.58
N GLY A 5 -12.30 -11.91 16.44
CA GLY A 5 -11.26 -12.59 15.65
C GLY A 5 -11.43 -12.41 14.13
N GLY A 6 -11.53 -11.16 13.65
CA GLY A 6 -11.58 -10.86 12.21
C GLY A 6 -10.19 -10.59 11.63
N LYS A 7 -10.03 -10.77 10.31
CA LYS A 7 -8.86 -10.31 9.54
C LYS A 7 -8.55 -8.84 9.86
N LYS A 8 -7.30 -8.55 10.21
CA LYS A 8 -6.79 -7.23 10.61
C LYS A 8 -5.86 -6.72 9.52
N THR A 9 -6.04 -5.46 9.16
CA THR A 9 -5.27 -4.85 8.07
C THR A 9 -4.79 -3.48 8.48
N PHE A 10 -3.49 -3.25 8.32
CA PHE A 10 -2.89 -1.93 8.38
C PHE A 10 -2.56 -1.46 6.96
N VAL A 11 -3.05 -0.27 6.58
CA VAL A 11 -2.74 0.33 5.28
C VAL A 11 -2.04 1.67 5.46
N PHE A 12 -0.87 1.78 4.85
CA PHE A 12 -0.16 3.04 4.70
C PHE A 12 -0.39 3.61 3.31
N THR A 13 -0.99 4.81 3.24
CA THR A 13 -1.13 5.54 1.97
C THR A 13 0.24 6.05 1.50
N GLY A 14 0.75 5.41 0.45
CA GLY A 14 2.06 5.60 -0.14
C GLY A 14 2.07 6.45 -1.40
N ASN A 15 3.25 6.55 -2.00
CA ASN A 15 3.49 7.02 -3.35
C ASN A 15 4.80 6.40 -3.89
N MET A 16 5.13 6.67 -5.15
CA MET A 16 6.31 6.11 -5.84
C MET A 16 7.68 6.37 -5.17
N LEU A 17 7.81 7.34 -4.26
CA LEU A 17 9.11 7.79 -3.78
C LEU A 17 9.86 6.75 -2.94
N ASN A 18 9.21 5.67 -2.49
CA ASN A 18 9.89 4.53 -1.87
C ASN A 18 10.68 3.67 -2.88
N GLN A 19 10.32 3.72 -4.17
CA GLN A 19 10.96 2.92 -5.22
C GLN A 19 11.79 3.76 -6.19
N LYS A 20 11.49 5.06 -6.32
CA LYS A 20 12.18 5.93 -7.28
C LYS A 20 12.62 7.23 -6.64
N VAL A 21 13.92 7.51 -6.76
CA VAL A 21 14.49 8.82 -6.45
C VAL A 21 14.12 9.78 -7.58
N ILE A 22 13.23 10.72 -7.28
CA ILE A 22 12.89 11.80 -8.21
C ILE A 22 13.80 12.99 -7.90
N PRO A 23 14.58 13.52 -8.87
CA PRO A 23 15.58 14.57 -8.63
C PRO A 23 14.94 15.97 -8.48
N MET A 24 14.02 16.11 -7.51
CA MET A 24 13.41 17.39 -7.14
C MET A 24 13.65 17.64 -5.65
N LEU A 25 14.35 18.72 -5.30
CA LEU A 25 14.71 19.03 -3.90
C LEU A 25 13.49 19.19 -2.99
N ASN A 26 12.36 19.67 -3.51
CA ASN A 26 11.13 19.87 -2.75
C ASN A 26 10.42 18.57 -2.32
N VAL A 27 10.84 17.39 -2.82
CA VAL A 27 10.32 16.09 -2.37
C VAL A 27 11.31 15.32 -1.48
N LEU A 28 12.43 15.92 -1.08
CA LEU A 28 13.48 15.26 -0.31
C LEU A 28 12.94 14.59 0.96
N THR A 29 12.33 15.37 1.86
CA THR A 29 11.83 14.86 3.14
C THR A 29 10.64 13.92 2.96
N LEU A 30 9.81 14.18 1.94
CA LEU A 30 8.71 13.29 1.57
C LEU A 30 9.23 11.92 1.14
N GLY A 31 10.25 11.87 0.28
CA GLY A 31 10.86 10.63 -0.18
C GLY A 31 11.54 9.85 0.94
N VAL A 32 12.29 10.53 1.81
CA VAL A 32 12.88 9.91 3.01
C VAL A 32 11.79 9.28 3.88
N GLY A 33 10.72 10.00 4.16
CA GLY A 33 9.61 9.49 4.97
C GLY A 33 8.92 8.28 4.32
N LYS A 34 8.61 8.35 3.03
CA LYS A 34 7.96 7.25 2.31
C LYS A 34 8.83 6.00 2.21
N SER A 35 10.12 6.15 1.96
CA SER A 35 11.07 5.04 1.95
C SER A 35 11.20 4.37 3.31
N ALA A 36 11.34 5.16 4.39
CA ALA A 36 11.42 4.62 5.74
C ALA A 36 10.13 3.89 6.14
N SER A 37 8.96 4.46 5.83
CA SER A 37 7.67 3.82 6.09
C SER A 37 7.51 2.52 5.29
N ALA A 38 7.85 2.52 3.99
CA ALA A 38 7.75 1.31 3.18
C ALA A 38 8.63 0.17 3.72
N HIS A 39 9.85 0.50 4.18
CA HIS A 39 10.74 -0.46 4.81
C HIS A 39 10.11 -1.09 6.06
N TRP A 40 9.56 -0.26 6.95
CA TRP A 40 8.88 -0.74 8.15
C TRP A 40 7.65 -1.61 7.82
N ILE A 41 6.83 -1.20 6.86
CA ILE A 41 5.64 -1.95 6.44
C ILE A 41 6.00 -3.32 5.88
N GLY A 42 7.00 -3.39 4.99
CA GLY A 42 7.44 -4.66 4.41
C GLY A 42 7.97 -5.62 5.48
N LEU A 43 8.75 -5.12 6.43
CA LEU A 43 9.22 -5.92 7.56
C LEU A 43 8.05 -6.40 8.43
N ALA A 44 7.10 -5.52 8.75
CA ALA A 44 5.94 -5.88 9.56
C ALA A 44 5.07 -6.94 8.89
N ASP A 45 4.78 -6.83 7.58
CA ASP A 45 4.00 -7.86 6.87
C ASP A 45 4.71 -9.22 6.90
N GLN A 46 6.04 -9.25 6.75
CA GLN A 46 6.81 -10.50 6.78
C GLN A 46 6.81 -11.15 8.16
N VAL A 47 7.17 -10.39 9.21
CA VAL A 47 7.24 -10.90 10.58
C VAL A 47 5.89 -11.44 11.06
N PHE A 48 4.81 -10.68 10.84
CA PHE A 48 3.49 -11.09 11.33
C PHE A 48 2.88 -12.24 10.51
N LYS A 49 3.28 -12.43 9.25
CA LYS A 49 2.94 -13.62 8.48
C LYS A 49 3.67 -14.87 8.99
N GLU A 50 4.96 -14.75 9.29
CA GLU A 50 5.80 -15.88 9.71
C GLU A 50 5.45 -16.37 11.13
N ASP A 51 5.07 -15.47 12.04
CA ASP A 51 4.72 -15.80 13.43
C ASP A 51 3.36 -16.52 13.59
N GLY A 52 2.67 -16.88 12.50
CA GLY A 52 1.34 -17.49 12.53
C GLY A 52 0.24 -16.53 12.99
N ALA A 53 0.54 -15.24 13.14
CA ALA A 53 -0.42 -14.17 13.34
C ALA A 53 -1.10 -13.80 12.00
N GLU A 54 -1.59 -14.80 11.27
CA GLU A 54 -2.21 -14.69 9.94
C GLU A 54 -3.41 -13.72 9.90
N GLU A 55 -3.87 -13.27 11.07
CA GLU A 55 -4.84 -12.20 11.18
C GLU A 55 -4.32 -10.87 10.65
N TRP A 56 -3.03 -10.53 10.80
CA TRP A 56 -2.50 -9.21 10.45
C TRP A 56 -1.83 -9.19 9.07
N ARG A 57 -2.24 -8.21 8.26
CA ARG A 57 -1.58 -7.85 7.01
C ARG A 57 -1.21 -6.38 7.00
N PHE A 58 -0.05 -6.06 6.44
CA PHE A 58 0.43 -4.68 6.33
C PHE A 58 0.63 -4.34 4.86
N PHE A 59 0.10 -3.20 4.42
CA PHE A 59 0.17 -2.78 3.03
C PHE A 59 0.68 -1.35 2.89
N TYR A 60 1.53 -1.13 1.90
CA TYR A 60 1.91 0.17 1.39
C TYR A 60 1.18 0.36 0.05
N ALA A 61 0.22 1.26 -0.01
CA ALA A 61 -0.66 1.42 -1.17
C ALA A 61 -0.32 2.69 -1.97
N ASP A 62 0.02 2.52 -3.24
CA ASP A 62 0.53 3.56 -4.13
C ASP A 62 -0.35 3.68 -5.39
N GLN A 63 -1.12 4.77 -5.49
CA GLN A 63 -1.92 5.04 -6.69
C GLN A 63 -1.00 5.44 -7.85
N ARG A 64 -1.15 4.75 -8.98
CA ARG A 64 -0.42 5.01 -10.21
C ARG A 64 -1.35 5.46 -11.34
N LEU A 65 -0.75 6.10 -12.34
CA LEU A 65 -1.35 6.23 -13.66
C LEU A 65 -1.36 4.87 -14.36
N SER A 66 -2.16 4.74 -15.43
CA SER A 66 -2.33 3.47 -16.14
C SER A 66 -1.06 2.93 -16.80
N ASP A 67 -0.07 3.78 -17.00
CA ASP A 67 1.26 3.47 -17.53
C ASP A 67 2.31 3.21 -16.42
N GLY A 68 1.91 3.23 -15.15
CA GLY A 68 2.78 3.05 -13.99
C GLY A 68 3.47 4.32 -13.52
N ALA A 69 3.29 5.46 -14.19
CA ALA A 69 3.82 6.75 -13.75
C ALA A 69 3.22 7.15 -12.39
N PRO A 70 3.93 7.96 -11.59
CA PRO A 70 3.43 8.40 -10.29
C PRO A 70 2.16 9.23 -10.43
N MET A 71 1.22 9.06 -9.51
CA MET A 71 0.09 9.97 -9.38
C MET A 71 0.54 11.29 -8.72
N LEU A 72 1.05 12.22 -9.52
CA LEU A 72 1.47 13.54 -9.02
C LEU A 72 0.27 14.41 -8.64
N ASN A 73 -0.76 14.40 -9.49
CA ASN A 73 -2.02 15.10 -9.33
C ASN A 73 -3.16 14.15 -9.71
N GLY A 74 -4.31 14.23 -9.04
CA GLY A 74 -5.47 13.36 -9.36
C GLY A 74 -5.61 12.12 -8.47
N VAL A 75 -5.07 12.17 -7.25
CA VAL A 75 -5.37 11.20 -6.20
C VAL A 75 -6.89 11.08 -6.03
N SER A 76 -7.41 9.85 -6.04
CA SER A 76 -8.85 9.58 -6.00
C SER A 76 -9.23 8.87 -4.71
N GLY A 77 -9.95 9.57 -3.83
CA GLY A 77 -10.47 9.01 -2.58
C GLY A 77 -11.33 7.75 -2.77
N PRO A 78 -12.30 7.75 -3.71
CA PRO A 78 -13.08 6.55 -4.03
C PRO A 78 -12.22 5.36 -4.46
N ALA A 79 -11.22 5.57 -5.32
CA ALA A 79 -10.32 4.49 -5.75
C ALA A 79 -9.52 3.89 -4.58
N HIS A 80 -9.10 4.74 -3.62
CA HIS A 80 -8.47 4.25 -2.39
C HIS A 80 -9.45 3.44 -1.54
N GLY A 81 -10.69 3.90 -1.39
CA GLY A 81 -11.73 3.18 -0.65
C GLY A 81 -12.00 1.79 -1.21
N GLU A 82 -12.13 1.68 -2.54
CA GLU A 82 -12.30 0.41 -3.25
C GLU A 82 -11.14 -0.55 -3.00
N LEU A 83 -9.90 -0.09 -3.20
CA LEU A 83 -8.72 -0.91 -2.94
C LEU A 83 -8.64 -1.32 -1.47
N TYR A 84 -8.84 -0.39 -0.54
CA TYR A 84 -8.67 -0.65 0.90
C TYR A 84 -9.72 -1.65 1.39
N ALA A 85 -10.94 -1.61 0.85
CA ALA A 85 -11.95 -2.63 1.13
C ALA A 85 -11.48 -4.04 0.71
N GLN A 86 -10.90 -4.18 -0.50
CA GLN A 86 -10.31 -5.44 -0.97
C GLN A 86 -9.16 -5.92 -0.07
N LEU A 87 -8.28 -5.00 0.35
CA LEU A 87 -7.16 -5.30 1.24
C LEU A 87 -7.61 -5.72 2.64
N VAL A 88 -8.72 -5.17 3.16
CA VAL A 88 -9.30 -5.58 4.46
C VAL A 88 -9.92 -6.98 4.38
N GLN A 89 -10.49 -7.34 3.23
CA GLN A 89 -11.04 -8.67 3.00
C GLN A 89 -9.95 -9.73 2.73
N HIS A 90 -8.70 -9.31 2.56
CA HIS A 90 -7.56 -10.13 2.13
C HIS A 90 -7.91 -10.91 0.86
N GLU A 91 -8.52 -10.23 -0.12
CA GLU A 91 -8.89 -10.84 -1.38
C GLU A 91 -7.67 -11.06 -2.28
N GLY A 92 -7.50 -12.30 -2.73
CA GLY A 92 -6.38 -12.68 -3.59
C GLY A 92 -5.02 -12.70 -2.87
N ASP A 93 -3.98 -12.98 -3.65
CA ASP A 93 -2.59 -12.97 -3.17
C ASP A 93 -1.92 -11.62 -3.51
N ILE A 94 -2.36 -10.57 -2.81
CA ILE A 94 -1.84 -9.22 -3.00
C ILE A 94 -0.57 -9.05 -2.13
N PRO A 95 0.58 -8.62 -2.70
CA PRO A 95 1.79 -8.36 -1.93
C PRO A 95 1.62 -7.15 -1.00
N TRP A 96 2.48 -7.01 0.02
CA TRP A 96 2.45 -5.84 0.92
C TRP A 96 2.68 -4.53 0.16
N LEU A 97 3.50 -4.54 -0.89
CA LEU A 97 3.76 -3.38 -1.73
C LEU A 97 2.75 -3.34 -2.87
N VAL A 98 1.71 -2.53 -2.69
CA VAL A 98 0.54 -2.49 -3.57
C VAL A 98 0.61 -1.27 -4.45
N THR A 99 0.64 -1.48 -5.75
CA THR A 99 0.37 -0.44 -6.74
C THR A 99 -1.02 -0.64 -7.34
N PHE A 100 -1.75 0.44 -7.57
CA PHE A 100 -3.11 0.33 -8.10
C PHE A 100 -3.48 1.49 -9.02
N VAL A 101 -4.45 1.26 -9.89
CA VAL A 101 -4.96 2.26 -10.84
C VAL A 101 -6.46 2.42 -10.64
N GLN A 102 -6.94 3.66 -10.63
CA GLN A 102 -8.37 3.95 -10.54
C GLN A 102 -9.15 3.19 -11.62
N GLY A 103 -10.23 2.51 -11.21
CA GLY A 103 -11.06 1.69 -12.10
C GLY A 103 -10.44 0.35 -12.52
N LYS A 104 -9.21 0.02 -12.09
CA LYS A 104 -8.58 -1.29 -12.35
C LYS A 104 -8.25 -2.07 -11.08
N GLY A 105 -8.14 -1.39 -9.93
CA GLY A 105 -7.69 -2.02 -8.68
C GLY A 105 -6.18 -2.29 -8.71
N TYR A 106 -5.75 -3.36 -8.04
CA TYR A 106 -4.34 -3.77 -7.99
C TYR A 106 -3.77 -4.01 -9.40
N VAL A 107 -2.60 -3.44 -9.67
CA VAL A 107 -1.83 -3.63 -10.91
C VAL A 107 -0.37 -3.79 -10.53
N LYS A 108 0.28 -4.84 -11.02
CA LYS A 108 1.73 -5.03 -10.86
C LYS A 108 2.47 -4.24 -11.94
N PHE A 109 3.42 -3.41 -11.53
CA PHE A 109 4.35 -2.69 -12.39
C PHE A 109 5.78 -3.17 -12.17
#